data_AF-A0A348ZYA9-F1
#
_entry.id   AF-A0A348ZYA9-F1
#
_cell.length_a   1.000
_cell.length_b   1.000
_cell.length_c   1.000
_cell.angle_alpha   90.00
_cell.angle_beta   90.00
_cell.angle_gamma   90.00
#
_symmetry.space_group_name_H-M   'P 1'
#
loop_
_entity.id
_entity.type
_entity.pdbx_description
1 polymer ?
#
loop_
_entity_poly.entity_id
_entity_poly.type
_entity_poly.pdbx_seq_one_letter_code
_entity_poly.pdbx_strand_id
1 'polypeptide(L)'
;MIHFRLGESSRQYTSCRGLVRPAEGRPQVHYETGGSREYLDSERQCEKREGGNRQARQELCPGVVGSNSECGGIPVATMNISPCNACLSCMHKTLGVCAVEDDMQDIYTELKKSDVLCLATPVYLNNMSAQLKNVMDRSICGMQGFLAKDRFGRVRHTFSWRMPARFLLIATSGFPEMETFETLIATYRAQALNFGSEPVAAMCVPGSIALQMEPERLDGHLSLLKQAGFELGSKNSIDGDTLRQLNTPPLTADQYLTAAAKYEGWLRRKLGETSQG
;
A
#
# COMPACT_ATOMS: atom_id res chain seq x y z
N MET A 1 1.64 3.29 -3.08
CA MET A 1 0.75 2.22 -3.59
C MET A 1 1.37 1.65 -4.86
N ILE A 2 1.28 0.33 -5.07
CA ILE A 2 1.80 -0.35 -6.26
C ILE A 2 0.64 -1.13 -6.86
N HIS A 3 0.58 -1.23 -8.18
CA HIS A 3 -0.46 -1.98 -8.86
C HIS A 3 0.13 -2.82 -10.00
N PHE A 4 -0.44 -4.00 -10.22
CA PHE A 4 0.02 -4.92 -11.26
C PHE A 4 -1.12 -5.24 -12.24
N ARG A 5 -0.75 -5.38 -13.52
CA ARG A 5 -1.58 -6.04 -14.53
C ARG A 5 -0.87 -7.30 -14.98
N LEU A 6 -1.49 -8.46 -14.77
CA LEU A 6 -0.87 -9.74 -15.09
C LEU A 6 -1.03 -10.03 -16.59
N GLY A 7 -0.05 -10.70 -17.18
CA GLY A 7 -0.10 -11.16 -18.58
C GLY A 7 -1.28 -12.10 -18.86
N GLU A 8 -1.71 -12.19 -20.12
CA GLU A 8 -2.95 -12.90 -20.51
C GLU A 8 -2.98 -14.38 -20.10
N SER A 9 -1.84 -15.08 -20.15
CA SER A 9 -1.71 -16.48 -19.69
C SER A 9 -1.94 -16.63 -18.18
N SER A 10 -1.65 -15.60 -17.39
CA SER A 10 -1.80 -15.57 -15.94
C SER A 10 -3.21 -15.14 -15.49
N ARG A 11 -4.00 -14.53 -16.40
CA ARG A 11 -5.37 -14.06 -16.11
C ARG A 11 -6.40 -15.18 -16.01
N GLN A 12 -6.14 -16.37 -16.57
CA GLN A 12 -7.08 -17.51 -16.54
C GLN A 12 -7.50 -17.94 -15.13
N TYR A 13 -6.71 -17.59 -14.10
CA TYR A 13 -7.00 -17.86 -12.69
C TYR A 13 -7.71 -16.73 -11.93
N THR A 14 -8.12 -15.63 -12.60
CA THR A 14 -8.63 -14.41 -11.92
C THR A 14 -10.10 -14.07 -12.19
N SER A 15 -10.89 -14.94 -12.84
CA SER A 15 -12.27 -14.58 -13.18
C SER A 15 -13.20 -14.64 -11.96
N CYS A 16 -13.32 -13.56 -11.21
CA CYS A 16 -14.57 -13.22 -10.54
C CYS A 16 -15.58 -12.79 -11.61
N ARG A 17 -16.31 -13.74 -12.18
CA ARG A 17 -17.49 -13.43 -13.02
C ARG A 17 -18.61 -12.96 -12.10
N GLY A 18 -19.07 -11.73 -12.27
CA GLY A 18 -20.25 -11.24 -11.55
C GLY A 18 -20.60 -9.78 -11.81
N LEU A 19 -21.40 -9.55 -12.87
CA LEU A 19 -22.40 -8.48 -13.01
C LEU A 19 -21.90 -7.01 -13.02
N VAL A 20 -21.49 -6.54 -14.20
CA VAL A 20 -21.46 -5.10 -14.52
C VAL A 20 -22.45 -4.87 -15.66
N ARG A 21 -23.46 -4.00 -15.46
CA ARG A 21 -24.26 -3.42 -16.56
C ARG A 21 -23.88 -1.94 -16.70
N PRO A 22 -23.69 -1.42 -17.92
CA PRO A 22 -23.35 -0.02 -18.14
C PRO A 22 -24.59 0.87 -17.98
N ALA A 23 -24.41 2.07 -17.43
CA ALA A 23 -25.45 3.11 -17.39
C ALA A 23 -24.98 4.33 -18.20
N GLU A 24 -25.81 4.75 -19.15
CA GLU A 24 -25.65 5.94 -20.00
C GLU A 24 -26.42 7.13 -19.44
N GLY A 25 -25.93 8.36 -19.69
CA GLY A 25 -26.65 9.63 -19.51
C GLY A 25 -26.14 10.52 -18.37
N ARG A 26 -25.60 11.71 -18.71
CA ARG A 26 -25.15 12.76 -17.77
C ARG A 26 -26.06 13.98 -17.82
N PRO A 27 -26.08 14.77 -16.74
CA PRO A 27 -25.76 16.19 -16.86
C PRO A 27 -24.67 16.63 -15.86
N GLN A 28 -23.84 17.60 -16.28
CA GLN A 28 -22.77 18.20 -15.48
C GLN A 28 -23.32 19.25 -14.49
N VAL A 29 -22.74 19.32 -13.29
CA VAL A 29 -22.92 20.47 -12.38
C VAL A 29 -21.55 20.83 -11.80
N HIS A 30 -21.12 22.07 -12.02
CA HIS A 30 -19.87 22.64 -11.52
C HIS A 30 -20.04 23.18 -10.10
N TYR A 31 -19.04 22.97 -9.23
CA TYR A 31 -18.84 23.79 -8.04
C TYR A 31 -17.33 24.05 -7.84
N GLU A 32 -16.97 25.32 -7.78
CA GLU A 32 -15.65 25.80 -7.37
C GLU A 32 -15.58 25.89 -5.85
N THR A 33 -14.45 25.48 -5.25
CA THR A 33 -13.95 26.15 -4.04
C THR A 33 -12.43 26.09 -3.99
N GLY A 34 -11.82 27.28 -3.92
CA GLY A 34 -10.40 27.49 -3.70
C GLY A 34 -10.04 27.55 -2.21
N GLY A 35 -8.74 27.38 -1.92
CA GLY A 35 -8.14 27.56 -0.61
C GLY A 35 -6.66 27.21 -0.66
N SER A 36 -5.82 28.22 -0.47
CA SER A 36 -4.38 28.25 -0.78
C SER A 36 -3.48 27.50 0.21
N ARG A 37 -2.29 27.20 -0.31
CA ARG A 37 -1.32 26.18 0.08
C ARG A 37 -0.03 26.89 0.48
N GLU A 38 0.19 27.10 1.78
CA GLU A 38 1.39 27.82 2.26
C GLU A 38 1.72 27.45 3.72
N TYR A 39 2.08 26.20 3.96
CA TYR A 39 2.81 25.77 5.15
C TYR A 39 3.44 24.42 4.82
N LEU A 40 4.69 24.16 5.24
CA LEU A 40 5.48 22.92 5.07
C LEU A 40 6.62 22.92 4.02
N ASP A 41 7.43 23.98 3.94
CA ASP A 41 8.65 23.94 3.08
C ASP A 41 10.01 24.17 3.78
N SER A 42 10.09 24.38 5.10
CA SER A 42 11.33 24.90 5.71
C SER A 42 12.23 23.95 6.52
N GLU A 43 12.01 22.63 6.60
CA GLU A 43 12.89 21.75 7.41
C GLU A 43 13.41 20.49 6.67
N ARG A 44 14.11 20.68 5.54
CA ARG A 44 14.76 19.60 4.76
C ARG A 44 16.27 19.50 5.03
N GLN A 45 16.67 19.12 6.25
CA GLN A 45 18.09 18.83 6.57
C GLN A 45 18.30 17.49 7.32
N CYS A 46 17.54 16.48 6.93
CA CYS A 46 18.09 15.12 6.86
C CYS A 46 18.17 14.82 5.35
N GLU A 47 19.36 14.54 4.80
CA GLU A 47 19.51 14.18 3.39
C GLU A 47 18.44 13.15 3.04
N LYS A 48 17.60 13.43 2.02
CA LYS A 48 16.48 12.57 1.62
C LYS A 48 17.03 11.20 1.20
N ARG A 49 17.13 10.27 2.15
CA ARG A 49 17.30 8.85 1.85
C ARG A 49 15.99 8.35 1.26
N GLU A 50 16.07 7.53 0.21
CA GLU A 50 14.87 6.98 -0.41
C GLU A 50 14.06 6.21 0.65
N GLY A 51 12.78 6.55 0.81
CA GLY A 51 11.94 5.87 1.80
C GLY A 51 11.83 4.37 1.49
N GLY A 52 11.98 3.50 2.49
CA GLY A 52 12.10 2.05 2.29
C GLY A 52 11.01 1.40 1.41
N ASN A 53 9.78 1.92 1.44
CA ASN A 53 8.70 1.43 0.57
C ASN A 53 8.88 1.78 -0.92
N ARG A 54 9.60 2.86 -1.24
CA ARG A 54 9.98 3.21 -2.62
C ARG A 54 11.04 2.23 -3.14
N GLN A 55 12.02 1.90 -2.31
CA GLN A 55 13.06 0.93 -2.63
C GLN A 55 12.47 -0.47 -2.81
N ALA A 56 11.56 -0.88 -1.92
CA ALA A 56 10.86 -2.16 -2.05
C ALA A 56 10.10 -2.28 -3.39
N ARG A 57 9.51 -1.19 -3.90
CA ARG A 57 8.90 -1.17 -5.24
C ARG A 57 9.94 -1.35 -6.35
N GLN A 58 11.09 -0.65 -6.26
CA GLN A 58 12.15 -0.72 -7.27
C GLN A 58 12.68 -2.16 -7.42
N GLU A 59 12.70 -2.93 -6.33
CA GLU A 59 13.13 -4.34 -6.38
C GLU A 59 12.03 -5.30 -6.82
N LEU A 60 10.80 -5.10 -6.34
CA LEU A 60 9.68 -6.00 -6.66
C LEU A 60 9.24 -5.89 -8.14
N CYS A 61 9.12 -4.68 -8.68
CA CYS A 61 8.57 -4.46 -10.02
C CYS A 61 9.34 -5.17 -11.15
N PRO A 62 10.69 -5.13 -11.21
CA PRO A 62 11.44 -5.81 -12.27
C PRO A 62 11.17 -7.31 -12.35
N GLY A 63 11.03 -7.98 -11.19
CA GLY A 63 10.68 -9.40 -11.15
C GLY A 63 9.31 -9.68 -11.77
N VAL A 64 8.33 -8.81 -11.50
CA VAL A 64 6.97 -8.90 -12.07
C VAL A 64 6.99 -8.64 -13.58
N VAL A 65 7.73 -7.63 -14.04
CA VAL A 65 7.78 -7.25 -15.47
C VAL A 65 8.45 -8.31 -16.33
N GLY A 66 9.44 -9.01 -15.79
CA GLY A 66 10.12 -10.14 -16.47
C GLY A 66 9.21 -11.30 -16.88
N SER A 67 7.92 -11.29 -16.50
CA SER A 67 6.94 -12.33 -16.78
C SER A 67 5.80 -11.90 -17.74
N ASN A 68 6.01 -10.87 -18.58
CA ASN A 68 4.96 -10.24 -19.42
C ASN A 68 3.82 -9.60 -18.61
N SER A 69 4.10 -9.13 -17.40
CA SER A 69 3.16 -8.35 -16.58
C SER A 69 3.56 -6.87 -16.54
N GLU A 70 2.62 -5.99 -16.26
CA GLU A 70 2.89 -4.56 -16.03
C GLU A 70 2.97 -4.28 -14.53
N CYS A 71 3.91 -3.40 -14.14
CA CYS A 71 4.06 -2.92 -12.77
C CYS A 71 4.06 -1.39 -12.73
N GLY A 72 3.13 -0.80 -11.99
CA GLY A 72 3.03 0.65 -11.80
C GLY A 72 3.07 1.05 -10.33
N GLY A 73 3.56 2.26 -10.05
CA GLY A 73 3.65 2.80 -8.70
C GLY A 73 3.03 4.19 -8.62
N ILE A 74 2.19 4.41 -7.60
CA ILE A 74 1.56 5.70 -7.30
C ILE A 74 2.12 6.22 -5.96
N PRO A 75 2.83 7.37 -5.96
CA PRO A 75 3.42 7.96 -4.75
C PRO A 75 2.35 8.72 -3.94
N VAL A 76 1.46 7.98 -3.29
CA VAL A 76 0.33 8.52 -2.49
C VAL A 76 0.75 9.59 -1.48
N ALA A 77 1.97 9.52 -0.94
CA ALA A 77 2.48 10.49 0.03
C ALA A 77 2.63 11.93 -0.53
N THR A 78 2.69 12.10 -1.86
CA THR A 78 2.81 13.42 -2.51
C THR A 78 1.52 13.87 -3.19
N MET A 79 0.44 13.11 -3.07
CA MET A 79 -0.85 13.40 -3.69
C MET A 79 -1.74 14.18 -2.73
N ASN A 80 -2.56 15.08 -3.27
CA ASN A 80 -3.58 15.79 -2.54
C ASN A 80 -4.86 14.96 -2.53
N ILE A 81 -5.10 14.24 -1.43
CA ILE A 81 -6.24 13.35 -1.28
C ILE A 81 -6.99 13.69 0.01
N SER A 82 -8.17 14.26 -0.16
CA SER A 82 -9.07 14.56 0.95
C SER A 82 -9.61 13.28 1.59
N PRO A 83 -9.90 13.27 2.90
CA PRO A 83 -10.55 12.14 3.54
C PRO A 83 -11.96 11.91 2.99
N CYS A 84 -12.47 10.69 3.14
CA CYS A 84 -13.86 10.39 2.80
C CYS A 84 -14.80 11.10 3.80
N ASN A 85 -15.76 11.88 3.30
CA ASN A 85 -16.76 12.56 4.13
C ASN A 85 -18.05 11.74 4.34
N ALA A 86 -18.07 10.48 3.89
CA ALA A 86 -19.21 9.59 3.97
C ALA A 86 -20.53 10.17 3.40
N CYS A 87 -20.47 11.04 2.38
CA CYS A 87 -21.69 11.58 1.75
C CYS A 87 -22.50 10.54 0.96
N LEU A 88 -21.89 9.38 0.66
CA LEU A 88 -22.47 8.25 -0.08
C LEU A 88 -23.02 8.58 -1.47
N SER A 89 -22.75 9.75 -2.04
CA SER A 89 -23.21 10.14 -3.39
C SER A 89 -22.79 9.12 -4.46
N CYS A 90 -21.59 8.53 -4.30
CA CYS A 90 -21.09 7.45 -5.16
C CYS A 90 -21.89 6.14 -5.12
N MET A 91 -22.78 5.96 -4.13
CA MET A 91 -23.64 4.78 -4.00
C MET A 91 -25.09 5.01 -4.43
N HIS A 92 -25.57 6.26 -4.47
CA HIS A 92 -27.00 6.54 -4.71
C HIS A 92 -27.30 7.66 -5.72
N LYS A 93 -26.36 8.59 -5.97
CA LYS A 93 -26.54 9.68 -6.94
C LYS A 93 -25.74 9.44 -8.21
N THR A 94 -24.45 9.14 -8.05
CA THR A 94 -23.45 9.07 -9.11
C THR A 94 -22.72 7.74 -9.01
N LEU A 95 -23.43 6.63 -9.25
CA LEU A 95 -22.94 5.26 -9.07
C LEU A 95 -21.50 5.10 -9.58
N GLY A 96 -20.57 4.73 -8.68
CA GLY A 96 -19.17 4.51 -9.05
C GLY A 96 -18.30 5.77 -9.22
N VAL A 97 -18.85 6.96 -8.98
CA VAL A 97 -18.17 8.26 -9.17
C VAL A 97 -18.22 9.07 -7.89
N CYS A 98 -17.05 9.45 -7.37
CA CYS A 98 -16.91 10.23 -6.15
C CYS A 98 -17.29 11.69 -6.44
N ALA A 99 -18.01 12.32 -5.50
CA ALA A 99 -18.36 13.75 -5.59
C ALA A 99 -17.19 14.68 -5.23
N VAL A 100 -16.11 14.14 -4.66
CA VAL A 100 -14.88 14.88 -4.37
C VAL A 100 -13.91 14.71 -5.53
N GLU A 101 -13.46 15.82 -6.12
CA GLU A 101 -12.51 15.85 -7.22
C GLU A 101 -11.13 16.27 -6.70
N ASP A 102 -10.17 15.35 -6.75
CA ASP A 102 -8.77 15.56 -6.39
C ASP A 102 -7.89 14.46 -7.02
N ASP A 103 -6.73 14.15 -6.45
CA ASP A 103 -5.82 13.17 -7.05
C ASP A 103 -6.34 11.71 -6.97
N MET A 104 -7.47 11.43 -6.28
CA MET A 104 -8.08 10.10 -6.26
C MET A 104 -8.59 9.64 -7.63
N GLN A 105 -8.92 10.56 -8.53
CA GLN A 105 -9.40 10.27 -9.88
C GLN A 105 -8.39 9.43 -10.67
N ASP A 106 -7.09 9.71 -10.51
CA ASP A 106 -6.01 8.92 -11.12
C ASP A 106 -5.89 7.53 -10.48
N ILE A 107 -6.01 7.46 -9.16
CA ILE A 107 -5.99 6.19 -8.42
C ILE A 107 -7.15 5.30 -8.84
N TYR A 108 -8.35 5.88 -8.94
CA TYR A 108 -9.54 5.18 -9.41
C TYR A 108 -9.34 4.59 -10.81
N THR A 109 -8.71 5.35 -11.71
CA THR A 109 -8.39 4.88 -13.06
C THR A 109 -7.48 3.66 -13.06
N GLU A 110 -6.46 3.64 -12.21
CA GLU A 110 -5.55 2.49 -12.12
C GLU A 110 -6.16 1.31 -11.36
N LEU A 111 -6.99 1.55 -10.33
CA LEU A 111 -7.72 0.48 -9.63
C LEU A 111 -8.62 -0.32 -10.59
N LYS A 112 -9.36 0.35 -11.50
CA LYS A 112 -10.22 -0.32 -12.50
C LYS A 112 -9.47 -1.29 -13.41
N LYS A 113 -8.20 -0.98 -13.71
CA LYS A 113 -7.38 -1.70 -14.70
C LYS A 113 -6.50 -2.77 -14.06
N SER A 114 -6.33 -2.73 -12.74
CA SER A 114 -5.36 -3.56 -12.04
C SER A 114 -5.92 -4.92 -11.67
N ASP A 115 -5.12 -5.96 -11.83
CA ASP A 115 -5.46 -7.31 -11.39
C ASP A 115 -5.07 -7.52 -9.92
N VAL A 116 -4.03 -6.81 -9.49
CA VAL A 116 -3.46 -6.90 -8.15
C VAL A 116 -3.18 -5.51 -7.59
N LEU A 117 -3.57 -5.27 -6.34
CA LEU A 117 -3.25 -4.08 -5.58
C LEU A 117 -2.24 -4.41 -4.49
N CYS A 118 -1.12 -3.69 -4.47
CA CYS A 118 -0.11 -3.80 -3.42
C CYS A 118 -0.08 -2.54 -2.57
N LEU A 119 -0.47 -2.68 -1.31
CA LEU A 119 -0.42 -1.66 -0.28
C LEU A 119 1.04 -1.56 0.21
N ALA A 120 1.75 -0.51 -0.20
CA ALA A 120 3.11 -0.23 0.25
C ALA A 120 3.07 0.94 1.23
N THR A 121 3.37 0.70 2.51
CA THR A 121 3.21 1.70 3.58
C THR A 121 4.21 1.52 4.72
N PRO A 122 4.71 2.59 5.32
CA PRO A 122 5.32 2.49 6.64
C PRO A 122 4.23 2.14 7.68
N VAL A 123 4.66 1.51 8.76
CA VAL A 123 3.90 1.38 10.00
C VAL A 123 4.03 2.68 10.79
N TYR A 124 2.94 3.41 10.91
CA TYR A 124 2.81 4.57 11.79
C TYR A 124 1.76 4.26 12.85
N LEU A 125 2.17 4.28 14.11
CA LEU A 125 1.33 3.89 15.25
C LEU A 125 0.59 2.56 15.01
N ASN A 126 1.34 1.52 14.63
CA ASN A 126 0.88 0.15 14.36
C ASN A 126 0.00 -0.06 13.12
N ASN A 127 -0.32 0.98 12.34
CA ASN A 127 -1.14 0.85 11.12
C ASN A 127 -0.51 1.55 9.91
N MET A 128 -1.21 1.53 8.78
CA MET A 128 -0.80 2.23 7.57
C MET A 128 -0.74 3.74 7.76
N SER A 129 0.01 4.42 6.89
CA SER A 129 0.03 5.88 6.83
C SER A 129 -1.38 6.47 6.61
N ALA A 130 -1.64 7.64 7.18
CA ALA A 130 -2.90 8.35 7.00
C ALA A 130 -3.22 8.62 5.51
N GLN A 131 -2.19 8.90 4.71
CA GLN A 131 -2.31 9.13 3.27
C GLN A 131 -2.82 7.88 2.55
N LEU A 132 -2.27 6.69 2.86
CA LEU A 132 -2.80 5.44 2.30
C LEU A 132 -4.21 5.14 2.83
N LYS A 133 -4.49 5.44 4.10
CA LYS A 133 -5.82 5.24 4.69
C LYS A 133 -6.89 6.07 3.97
N ASN A 134 -6.60 7.31 3.59
CA ASN A 134 -7.51 8.13 2.78
C ASN A 134 -7.87 7.44 1.46
N VAL A 135 -6.89 6.84 0.78
CA VAL A 135 -7.13 6.06 -0.46
C VAL A 135 -8.05 4.87 -0.19
N MET A 136 -7.77 4.10 0.86
CA MET A 136 -8.58 2.93 1.22
C MET A 136 -10.02 3.32 1.57
N ASP A 137 -10.21 4.40 2.33
CA ASP A 137 -11.54 4.86 2.73
C ASP A 137 -12.34 5.41 1.55
N ARG A 138 -11.69 6.14 0.65
CA ARG A 138 -12.34 6.68 -0.56
C ARG A 138 -12.55 5.66 -1.66
N SER A 139 -11.99 4.45 -1.54
CA SER A 139 -12.26 3.33 -2.46
C SER A 139 -13.69 2.79 -2.32
N ILE A 140 -14.43 3.17 -1.27
CA ILE A 140 -15.88 2.93 -1.17
C ILE A 140 -16.66 3.46 -2.38
N CYS A 141 -16.11 4.45 -3.10
CA CYS A 141 -16.61 4.91 -4.39
C CYS A 141 -16.88 3.77 -5.37
N GLY A 142 -16.09 2.71 -5.27
CA GLY A 142 -16.19 1.53 -6.09
C GLY A 142 -17.30 0.54 -5.75
N MET A 143 -17.97 0.75 -4.62
CA MET A 143 -18.97 -0.16 -4.07
C MET A 143 -20.38 0.36 -4.38
N GLN A 144 -21.35 -0.54 -4.35
CA GLN A 144 -22.78 -0.22 -4.45
C GLN A 144 -23.44 -0.30 -3.07
N GLY A 145 -24.59 0.36 -2.91
CA GLY A 145 -25.38 0.26 -1.68
C GLY A 145 -26.05 -1.11 -1.45
N PHE A 146 -25.89 -2.08 -2.36
CA PHE A 146 -26.49 -3.41 -2.24
C PHE A 146 -25.57 -4.38 -1.50
N LEU A 147 -26.18 -5.37 -0.86
CA LEU A 147 -25.49 -6.36 -0.02
C LEU A 147 -25.62 -7.76 -0.60
N ALA A 148 -24.54 -8.53 -0.55
CA ALA A 148 -24.49 -9.93 -0.93
C ALA A 148 -23.60 -10.72 0.03
N LYS A 149 -23.74 -12.06 0.05
CA LYS A 149 -22.81 -12.94 0.76
C LYS A 149 -21.57 -13.20 -0.10
N ASP A 150 -20.39 -13.11 0.50
CA ASP A 150 -19.14 -13.53 -0.12
C ASP A 150 -18.97 -15.07 -0.11
N ARG A 151 -17.86 -15.56 -0.68
CA ARG A 151 -17.54 -17.00 -0.72
C ARG A 151 -17.38 -17.67 0.66
N PHE A 152 -17.30 -16.89 1.73
CA PHE A 152 -17.22 -17.33 3.11
C PHE A 152 -18.53 -17.10 3.88
N GLY A 153 -19.61 -16.71 3.20
CA GLY A 153 -20.92 -16.46 3.80
C GLY A 153 -21.06 -15.11 4.52
N ARG A 154 -20.08 -14.21 4.41
CA ARG A 154 -20.08 -12.90 5.09
C ARG A 154 -20.81 -11.86 4.24
N VAL A 155 -21.54 -10.94 4.87
CA VAL A 155 -22.24 -9.87 4.16
C VAL A 155 -21.26 -8.78 3.73
N ARG A 156 -21.28 -8.43 2.45
CA ARG A 156 -20.41 -7.42 1.80
C ARG A 156 -21.20 -6.61 0.78
N HIS A 157 -20.65 -5.46 0.39
CA HIS A 157 -21.18 -4.67 -0.71
C HIS A 157 -20.90 -5.34 -2.07
N THR A 158 -21.79 -5.14 -3.03
CA THR A 158 -21.49 -5.38 -4.46
C THR A 158 -20.70 -4.21 -5.05
N PHE A 159 -20.23 -4.31 -6.30
CA PHE A 159 -19.31 -3.34 -6.88
C PHE A 159 -19.88 -2.63 -8.11
N SER A 160 -19.57 -1.34 -8.25
CA SER A 160 -19.95 -0.49 -9.38
C SER A 160 -19.02 -0.64 -10.59
N TRP A 161 -17.88 -1.28 -10.38
CA TRP A 161 -16.77 -1.45 -11.33
C TRP A 161 -15.92 -2.67 -10.92
N ARG A 162 -14.99 -3.09 -11.77
CA ARG A 162 -14.07 -4.19 -11.47
C ARG A 162 -13.06 -3.76 -10.40
N MET A 163 -13.06 -4.45 -9.25
CA MET A 163 -12.02 -4.31 -8.23
C MET A 163 -10.81 -5.21 -8.55
N PRO A 164 -9.59 -4.87 -8.08
CA PRO A 164 -8.44 -5.77 -8.12
C PRO A 164 -8.78 -7.10 -7.45
N ALA A 165 -8.46 -8.22 -8.10
CA ALA A 165 -8.79 -9.55 -7.59
C ALA A 165 -7.90 -9.97 -6.42
N ARG A 166 -6.70 -9.39 -6.32
CA ARG A 166 -5.69 -9.76 -5.33
C ARG A 166 -5.10 -8.56 -4.63
N PHE A 167 -4.76 -8.78 -3.37
CA PHE A 167 -4.19 -7.80 -2.47
C PHE A 167 -2.83 -8.29 -1.98
N LEU A 168 -1.86 -7.39 -1.89
CA LEU A 168 -0.55 -7.62 -1.31
C LEU A 168 -0.24 -6.49 -0.33
N LEU A 169 0.59 -6.78 0.67
CA LEU A 169 1.11 -5.80 1.62
C LEU A 169 2.63 -5.81 1.58
N ILE A 170 3.22 -4.63 1.44
CA ILE A 170 4.63 -4.35 1.74
C ILE A 170 4.63 -3.31 2.84
N ALA A 171 5.27 -3.63 3.97
CA ALA A 171 5.33 -2.72 5.10
C ALA A 171 6.72 -2.62 5.68
N THR A 172 7.04 -1.43 6.20
CA THR A 172 8.29 -1.16 6.92
C THR A 172 7.97 -0.62 8.31
N SER A 173 8.68 -1.07 9.36
CA SER A 173 8.52 -0.56 10.73
C SER A 173 9.80 0.08 11.23
N GLY A 174 9.68 1.07 12.12
CA GLY A 174 10.83 1.68 12.79
C GLY A 174 11.54 0.70 13.71
N PHE A 175 10.75 -0.07 14.45
CA PHE A 175 11.19 -1.00 15.50
C PHE A 175 11.47 -2.41 14.96
N PRO A 176 12.34 -3.21 15.63
CA PRO A 176 12.75 -4.53 15.16
C PRO A 176 11.68 -5.62 15.33
N GLU A 177 10.65 -5.39 16.15
CA GLU A 177 9.60 -6.36 16.47
C GLU A 177 8.59 -6.54 15.33
N MET A 178 8.28 -7.81 15.04
CA MET A 178 7.29 -8.17 14.02
C MET A 178 5.85 -7.91 14.49
N GLU A 179 5.65 -7.88 15.80
CA GLU A 179 4.41 -7.57 16.51
C GLU A 179 3.85 -6.21 16.07
N THR A 180 4.73 -5.27 15.68
CA THR A 180 4.32 -3.95 15.17
C THR A 180 3.49 -4.00 13.89
N PHE A 181 3.54 -5.10 13.14
CA PHE A 181 2.79 -5.30 11.91
C PHE A 181 1.43 -6.00 12.11
N GLU A 182 1.16 -6.60 13.27
CA GLU A 182 -0.01 -7.49 13.45
C GLU A 182 -1.33 -6.79 13.12
N THR A 183 -1.53 -5.58 13.64
CA THR A 183 -2.78 -4.84 13.41
C THR A 183 -2.91 -4.36 11.96
N LEU A 184 -1.79 -4.02 11.32
CA LEU A 184 -1.75 -3.68 9.90
C LEU A 184 -2.08 -4.90 9.04
N ILE A 185 -1.52 -6.06 9.32
CA ILE A 185 -1.79 -7.31 8.58
C ILE A 185 -3.27 -7.70 8.73
N ALA A 186 -3.83 -7.60 9.95
CA ALA A 186 -5.25 -7.85 10.18
C ALA A 186 -6.13 -6.87 9.38
N THR A 187 -5.79 -5.57 9.39
CA THR A 187 -6.48 -4.53 8.63
C THR A 187 -6.44 -4.80 7.12
N TYR A 188 -5.25 -5.11 6.59
CA TYR A 188 -5.03 -5.46 5.19
C TYR A 188 -5.90 -6.64 4.75
N ARG A 189 -5.91 -7.74 5.53
CA ARG A 189 -6.71 -8.93 5.23
C ARG A 189 -8.21 -8.61 5.23
N ALA A 190 -8.67 -7.82 6.20
CA ALA A 190 -10.07 -7.41 6.26
C ALA A 190 -10.47 -6.52 5.08
N GLN A 191 -9.61 -5.57 4.69
CA GLN A 191 -9.83 -4.68 3.54
C GLN A 191 -9.85 -5.45 2.21
N ALA A 192 -8.94 -6.40 2.01
CA ALA A 192 -8.95 -7.27 0.83
C ALA A 192 -10.32 -7.94 0.64
N LEU A 193 -10.89 -8.48 1.72
CA LEU A 193 -12.20 -9.12 1.69
C LEU A 193 -13.35 -8.13 1.41
N ASN A 194 -13.26 -6.90 1.89
CA ASN A 194 -14.25 -5.85 1.57
C ASN A 194 -14.21 -5.46 0.09
N PHE A 195 -13.09 -5.66 -0.58
CA PHE A 195 -12.91 -5.42 -2.02
C PHE A 195 -13.26 -6.66 -2.86
N GLY A 196 -13.70 -7.75 -2.22
CA GLY A 196 -13.93 -9.04 -2.89
C GLY A 196 -12.64 -9.74 -3.31
N SER A 197 -11.49 -9.25 -2.85
CA SER A 197 -10.16 -9.69 -3.24
C SER A 197 -9.62 -10.81 -2.36
N GLU A 198 -8.60 -11.49 -2.87
CA GLU A 198 -7.78 -12.44 -2.12
C GLU A 198 -6.54 -11.75 -1.53
N PRO A 199 -6.32 -11.78 -0.21
CA PRO A 199 -5.05 -11.36 0.37
C PRO A 199 -3.97 -12.42 0.11
N VAL A 200 -2.96 -12.10 -0.69
CA VAL A 200 -1.93 -13.04 -1.16
C VAL A 200 -0.78 -13.17 -0.18
N ALA A 201 -0.18 -12.04 0.23
CA ALA A 201 0.99 -12.04 1.10
C ALA A 201 1.20 -10.69 1.79
N ALA A 202 1.89 -10.74 2.93
CA ALA A 202 2.41 -9.58 3.65
C ALA A 202 3.92 -9.72 3.80
N MET A 203 4.66 -8.77 3.22
CA MET A 203 6.12 -8.68 3.26
C MET A 203 6.49 -7.52 4.18
N CYS A 204 6.97 -7.82 5.38
CA CYS A 204 7.18 -6.85 6.44
C CYS A 204 8.67 -6.77 6.80
N VAL A 205 9.25 -5.57 6.71
CA VAL A 205 10.65 -5.31 7.03
C VAL A 205 10.74 -4.44 8.29
N PRO A 206 11.06 -5.01 9.46
CA PRO A 206 11.23 -4.25 10.69
C PRO A 206 12.59 -3.53 10.76
N GLY A 207 12.75 -2.68 11.78
CA GLY A 207 14.04 -2.14 12.19
C GLY A 207 14.57 -0.98 11.34
N SER A 208 13.70 -0.26 10.62
CA SER A 208 14.12 0.77 9.67
C SER A 208 14.92 1.93 10.28
N ILE A 209 14.86 2.18 11.59
CA ILE A 209 15.72 3.16 12.26
C ILE A 209 17.19 2.70 12.20
N ALA A 210 17.45 1.45 12.59
CA ALA A 210 18.78 0.85 12.54
C ALA A 210 19.26 0.64 11.09
N LEU A 211 18.39 0.18 10.19
CA LEU A 211 18.72 -0.02 8.77
C LEU A 211 19.05 1.29 8.05
N GLN A 212 18.48 2.42 8.48
CA GLN A 212 18.97 3.70 7.99
C GLN A 212 20.42 3.91 8.42
N MET A 213 20.83 3.52 9.62
CA MET A 213 22.22 3.70 10.06
C MET A 213 23.20 2.69 9.43
N GLU A 214 22.72 1.51 9.04
CA GLU A 214 23.49 0.40 8.44
C GLU A 214 22.73 -0.21 7.24
N PRO A 215 22.64 0.51 6.10
CA PRO A 215 21.80 0.14 4.96
C PRO A 215 22.22 -1.18 4.29
N GLU A 216 23.49 -1.56 4.35
CA GLU A 216 24.01 -2.83 3.82
C GLU A 216 23.33 -4.06 4.42
N ARG A 217 22.73 -3.94 5.61
CA ARG A 217 21.97 -5.03 6.23
C ARG A 217 20.62 -5.30 5.56
N LEU A 218 20.16 -4.40 4.70
CA LEU A 218 18.90 -4.54 3.97
C LEU A 218 19.07 -5.35 2.67
N ASP A 219 20.30 -5.54 2.17
CA ASP A 219 20.59 -6.14 0.85
C ASP A 219 19.98 -7.54 0.68
N GLY A 220 19.96 -8.34 1.75
CA GLY A 220 19.31 -9.66 1.77
C GLY A 220 17.80 -9.56 1.50
N HIS A 221 17.11 -8.64 2.19
CA HIS A 221 15.68 -8.40 2.00
C HIS A 221 15.36 -7.79 0.64
N LEU A 222 16.22 -6.92 0.09
CA LEU A 222 16.05 -6.39 -1.28
C LEU A 222 16.12 -7.52 -2.32
N SER A 223 17.08 -8.43 -2.17
CA SER A 223 17.23 -9.59 -3.03
C SER A 223 16.00 -10.51 -2.95
N LEU A 224 15.48 -10.73 -1.75
CA LEU A 224 14.26 -11.52 -1.53
C LEU A 224 13.01 -10.82 -2.10
N LEU A 225 12.91 -9.49 -2.04
CA LEU A 225 11.81 -8.74 -2.66
C LEU A 225 11.84 -8.88 -4.18
N LYS A 226 13.02 -8.85 -4.79
CA LYS A 226 13.18 -9.10 -6.23
C LYS A 226 12.75 -10.53 -6.59
N GLN A 227 13.13 -11.52 -5.79
CA GLN A 227 12.69 -12.90 -5.95
C GLN A 227 11.16 -13.03 -5.82
N ALA A 228 10.55 -12.42 -4.80
CA ALA A 228 9.11 -12.40 -4.61
C ALA A 228 8.39 -11.76 -5.81
N GLY A 229 8.96 -10.71 -6.41
CA GLY A 229 8.46 -10.12 -7.64
C GLY A 229 8.44 -11.11 -8.80
N PHE A 230 9.52 -11.88 -8.98
CA PHE A 230 9.61 -12.92 -10.01
C PHE A 230 8.60 -14.06 -9.78
N GLU A 231 8.46 -14.52 -8.53
CA GLU A 231 7.48 -15.55 -8.15
C GLU A 231 6.05 -15.08 -8.41
N LEU A 232 5.72 -13.83 -8.03
CA LEU A 232 4.41 -13.23 -8.31
C LEU A 232 4.11 -13.19 -9.81
N GLY A 233 5.07 -12.75 -10.63
CA GLY A 233 4.89 -12.66 -12.08
C GLY A 233 4.74 -14.03 -12.76
N SER A 234 5.55 -15.00 -12.35
CA SER A 234 5.65 -16.32 -13.00
C SER A 234 4.63 -17.34 -12.47
N LYS A 235 4.35 -17.34 -11.17
CA LYS A 235 3.52 -18.35 -10.48
C LYS A 235 2.21 -17.78 -9.94
N ASN A 236 2.01 -16.46 -9.96
CA ASN A 236 0.90 -15.76 -9.29
C ASN A 236 0.85 -16.01 -7.76
N SER A 237 1.96 -16.39 -7.16
CA SER A 237 2.11 -16.65 -5.73
C SER A 237 3.55 -16.31 -5.29
N ILE A 238 3.76 -16.16 -3.98
CA ILE A 238 5.10 -16.04 -3.40
C ILE A 238 5.41 -17.38 -2.72
N ASP A 239 6.62 -17.88 -2.91
CA ASP A 239 7.08 -19.09 -2.26
C ASP A 239 7.07 -18.94 -0.74
N GLY A 240 6.70 -20.01 -0.04
CA GLY A 240 6.59 -19.99 1.41
C GLY A 240 7.92 -19.69 2.09
N ASP A 241 9.05 -20.12 1.52
CA ASP A 241 10.38 -19.91 2.10
C ASP A 241 10.84 -18.48 1.88
N THR A 242 10.62 -17.93 0.68
CA THR A 242 10.84 -16.51 0.35
C THR A 242 10.07 -15.61 1.31
N LEU A 243 8.78 -15.90 1.53
CA LEU A 243 7.94 -15.11 2.41
C LEU A 243 8.37 -15.20 3.88
N ARG A 244 8.79 -16.38 4.35
CA ARG A 244 9.31 -16.55 5.73
C ARG A 244 10.61 -15.77 5.94
N GLN A 245 11.53 -15.82 4.99
CA GLN A 245 12.80 -15.08 5.06
C GLN A 245 12.57 -13.56 5.02
N LEU A 246 11.68 -13.07 4.15
CA LEU A 246 11.31 -11.65 4.10
C LEU A 246 10.76 -11.12 5.43
N ASN A 247 9.99 -11.95 6.14
CA ASN A 247 9.40 -11.61 7.44
C ASN A 247 10.30 -11.96 8.63
N THR A 248 11.54 -12.37 8.39
CA THR A 248 12.54 -12.53 9.44
C THR A 248 13.24 -11.19 9.66
N PRO A 249 13.33 -10.68 10.90
CA PRO A 249 14.04 -9.42 11.17
C PRO A 249 15.48 -9.44 10.63
N PRO A 250 15.93 -8.39 9.91
CA PRO A 250 17.31 -8.31 9.43
C PRO A 250 18.37 -8.20 10.55
N LEU A 251 17.91 -7.86 11.74
CA LEU A 251 18.71 -7.55 12.92
C LEU A 251 18.07 -8.22 14.13
N THR A 252 18.89 -8.75 15.04
CA THR A 252 18.44 -9.05 16.40
C THR A 252 18.20 -7.76 17.18
N ALA A 253 17.49 -7.82 18.32
CA ALA A 253 17.27 -6.66 19.18
C ALA A 253 18.58 -5.99 19.62
N ASP A 254 19.59 -6.78 20.01
CA ASP A 254 20.91 -6.25 20.42
C ASP A 254 21.66 -5.58 19.26
N GLN A 255 21.64 -6.18 18.06
CA GLN A 255 22.24 -5.58 16.88
C GLN A 255 21.51 -4.30 16.48
N TYR A 256 20.17 -4.29 16.59
CA TYR A 256 19.34 -3.11 16.35
C TYR A 256 19.72 -1.97 17.29
N LEU A 257 19.81 -2.21 18.61
CA LEU A 257 20.20 -1.20 19.59
C LEU A 257 21.59 -0.64 19.31
N THR A 258 22.54 -1.52 18.97
CA THR A 258 23.90 -1.13 18.61
C THR A 258 23.93 -0.19 17.40
N ALA A 259 23.21 -0.54 16.32
CA ALA A 259 23.14 0.28 15.13
C ALA A 259 22.35 1.60 15.36
N ALA A 260 21.25 1.53 16.12
CA ALA A 260 20.39 2.66 16.45
C ALA A 260 21.06 3.69 17.39
N ALA A 261 22.09 3.29 18.14
CA ALA A 261 22.88 4.22 18.97
C ALA A 261 23.47 5.39 18.16
N LYS A 262 23.76 5.19 16.86
CA LYS A 262 24.19 6.28 15.95
C LYS A 262 23.10 7.34 15.78
N TYR A 263 21.85 6.90 15.64
CA TYR A 263 20.68 7.78 15.55
C TYR A 263 20.41 8.47 16.88
N GLU A 264 20.47 7.75 18.01
CA GLU A 264 20.30 8.35 19.33
C GLU A 264 21.38 9.39 19.63
N GLY A 265 22.64 9.11 19.30
CA GLY A 265 23.74 10.08 19.45
C GLY A 265 23.53 11.34 18.62
N TRP A 266 22.96 11.22 17.41
CA TRP A 266 22.53 12.38 16.62
C TRP A 266 21.39 13.15 17.30
N LEU A 267 20.40 12.45 17.85
CA LEU A 267 19.25 13.06 18.52
C LEU A 267 19.68 13.84 19.77
N ARG A 268 20.55 13.26 20.60
CA ARG A 268 21.11 13.91 21.80
C ARG A 268 21.83 15.22 21.45
N ARG A 269 22.66 15.21 20.40
CA ARG A 269 23.32 16.42 19.89
C ARG A 269 22.33 17.49 19.45
N LYS A 270 21.21 17.10 18.81
CA LYS A 270 20.16 18.02 18.39
C LYS A 270 19.37 18.60 19.56
N LEU A 271 19.19 17.83 20.63
CA LEU A 271 18.53 18.27 21.86
C LEU A 271 19.44 19.08 22.80
N GLY A 272 20.73 19.25 22.46
CA GLY A 272 21.69 19.95 23.31
C GLY A 272 22.14 19.12 24.51
N GLU A 273 21.86 17.81 24.53
CA GLU A 273 22.37 16.89 25.54
C GLU A 273 23.83 16.55 25.21
N THR A 274 24.79 17.13 25.94
CA THR A 274 26.17 16.61 25.94
C THR A 274 26.18 15.25 26.64
N SER A 275 26.69 14.24 25.93
CA SER A 275 26.88 12.87 26.44
C SER A 275 27.48 12.92 27.84
N GLN A 276 26.76 12.41 28.86
CA GLN A 276 27.41 12.07 30.12
C GLN A 276 28.37 10.92 29.82
N GLY A 277 29.66 11.16 30.09
CA GLY A 277 30.77 10.24 29.82
C GLY A 277 30.77 9.00 30.70
#